data_AF-A0A523K6F1-F1
#
_entry.id   AF-A0A523K6F1-F1
#
_cell.length_a   1.000
_cell.length_b   1.000
_cell.length_c   1.000
_cell.angle_alpha   90.00
_cell.angle_beta   90.00
_cell.angle_gamma   90.00
#
_symmetry.space_group_name_H-M   'P 1'
#
loop_
_entity.id
_entity.type
_entity.pdbx_description
1 polymer ?
#
loop_
_entity_poly.entity_id
_entity_poly.type
_entity_poly.pdbx_seq_one_letter_code
_entity_poly.pdbx_strand_id
1 'polypeptide(L)' 'SYLIPCHRVIRKSGALGGYRWGLGRKLAMLSQELNVG' A
#
# COMPACT_ATOMS: atom_id res chain seq x y z
N SER A 1 -2.71 -0.78 10.02
CA SER A 1 -2.30 0.52 9.45
C SER A 1 -1.22 1.14 10.32
N TYR A 2 -0.28 1.91 9.76
CA TYR A 2 0.78 2.62 10.49
C TYR A 2 0.43 4.11 10.65
N LEU A 3 1.14 4.83 11.53
CA LEU A 3 0.93 6.27 11.76
C LEU A 3 1.04 7.10 10.47
N ILE A 4 1.98 6.75 9.58
CA ILE A 4 2.12 7.36 8.26
C ILE A 4 1.61 6.35 7.22
N PRO A 5 0.58 6.67 6.42
CA PRO A 5 -0.03 5.75 5.46
C PRO A 5 0.78 5.66 4.16
N CYS A 6 2.09 5.41 4.25
CA CYS A 6 2.99 5.38 3.09
C CYS A 6 2.68 4.25 2.09
N HIS A 7 1.95 3.21 2.50
CA HIS A 7 1.44 2.17 1.59
C HIS A 7 0.36 2.68 0.63
N ARG A 8 -0.30 3.81 0.92
CA ARG A 8 -1.30 4.43 0.04
C ARG A 8 -0.71 5.26 -1.10
N VAL A 9 0.57 5.61 -1.02
CA VAL A 9 1.23 6.42 -2.07
C VAL A 9 1.54 5.56 -3.29
N ILE A 10 0.97 5.91 -4.44
CA ILE A 10 1.12 5.23 -5.73
C ILE A 10 1.77 6.16 -6.78
N ARG A 11 2.38 5.58 -7.82
CA ARG A 11 2.95 6.38 -8.91
C ARG A 11 1.83 6.99 -9.76
N LYS A 12 2.13 8.09 -10.47
CA LYS A 12 1.20 8.70 -11.43
C LYS A 12 0.70 7.73 -12.51
N SER A 13 1.50 6.72 -12.86
CA SER A 13 1.13 5.66 -13.80
C SER A 13 0.12 4.64 -13.26
N GLY A 14 -0.25 4.72 -11.97
CA GLY A 14 -1.06 3.70 -11.29
C GLY A 14 -0.25 2.50 -10.78
N ALA A 15 1.04 2.39 -11.13
CA ALA A 15 1.89 1.31 -10.65
C ALA A 15 2.29 1.51 -9.18
N LEU A 16 2.50 0.38 -8.47
CA LEU A 16 3.05 0.42 -7.12
C LEU A 16 4.52 0.88 -7.16
N GLY A 17 4.79 1.97 -6.44
CA GLY A 17 6.15 2.37 -6.10
C GLY A 17 6.73 1.52 -4.97
N GLY A 18 8.05 1.61 -4.79
CA GLY A 18 8.78 0.90 -3.75
C GLY A 18 8.21 1.09 -2.35
N TYR A 19 8.51 0.15 -1.47
CA TYR A 19 8.05 0.14 -0.10
C TYR A 19 9.14 -0.42 0.79
N ARG A 20 9.37 0.19 1.96
CA ARG A 20 10.47 -0.18 2.87
C ARG A 20 10.48 -1.67 3.23
N TRP A 21 9.31 -2.29 3.32
CA TRP A 21 9.14 -3.70 3.68
C TRP A 21 8.73 -4.59 2.49
N GLY A 22 9.00 -4.13 1.26
CA GLY A 22 8.68 -4.85 0.03
C GLY A 22 7.24 -4.68 -0.45
N LEU A 23 7.04 -4.91 -1.75
CA LEU A 23 5.74 -4.71 -2.41
C LEU A 23 4.65 -5.65 -1.89
N GLY A 24 4.99 -6.86 -1.48
CA GLY A 24 4.01 -7.82 -0.91
C GLY A 24 3.31 -7.28 0.33
N ARG A 25 4.05 -6.64 1.25
CA ARG A 25 3.45 -6.03 2.44
C ARG A 25 2.59 -4.82 2.09
N LYS A 26 3.01 -4.01 1.10
CA LYS A 26 2.23 -2.86 0.60
C LYS A 26 0.89 -3.31 0.04
N LEU A 27 0.89 -4.35 -0.79
CA LEU A 27 -0.30 -4.97 -1.36
C LEU A 27 -1.23 -5.51 -0.26
N ALA A 28 -0.71 -6.29 0.69
CA ALA A 28 -1.51 -6.86 1.76
C ALA A 28 -2.22 -5.77 2.59
N MET A 29 -1.54 -4.65 2.89
CA MET A 29 -2.14 -3.53 3.61
C MET A 29 -3.22 -2.82 2.79
N LEU A 30 -3.01 -2.61 1.48
CA LEU A 30 -4.02 -2.05 0.59
C LEU A 30 -5.24 -2.97 0.50
N SER A 31 -5.05 -4.28 0.33
CA SER A 31 -6.13 -5.26 0.32
C SER A 31 -6.91 -5.29 1.61
N GLN A 32 -6.25 -5.17 2.77
CA GLN A 32 -6.92 -5.07 4.07
C GLN A 32 -7.78 -3.81 4.20
N GLU A 33 -7.35 -2.68 3.65
CA GLU A 33 -8.13 -1.43 3.67
C GLU A 33 -9.31 -1.45 2.68
N LEU A 34 -9.17 -2.16 1.56
CA LEU A 34 -10.22 -2.30 0.55
C LEU A 34 -11.25 -3.38 0.89
N ASN A 35 -10.87 -4.34 1.75
CA ASN A 35 -11.82 -5.26 2.38
C ASN A 35 -12.60 -4.54 3.49
N VAL A 36 -13.47 -3.61 3.07
CA VAL A 36 -14.55 -3.11 3.92
C VAL A 36 -15.68 -4.13 3.80
N GLY A 37 -15.92 -4.86 4.88
CA GLY A 37 -17.10 -5.73 5.00
C GLY A 37 -18.39 -4.93 5.03
#